data_AF-W9CFN3-F1
#
_entry.id   AF-W9CFN3-F1
#
_cell.length_a   1.000
_cell.length_b   1.000
_cell.length_c   1.000
_cell.angle_alpha   90.00
_cell.angle_beta   90.00
_cell.angle_gamma   90.00
#
_symmetry.space_group_name_H-M   'P 1'
#
loop_
_entity.id
_entity.type
_entity.pdbx_description
1 polymer ?
#
loop_
_entity_poly.entity_id
_entity_poly.type
_entity_poly.pdbx_seq_one_letter_code
_entity_poly.pdbx_strand_id
1 'polypeptide(L)'
;MIKAAQRLLQDSGEDLSKPILLRTPNLHARASGSAITSFVVESLQRIGLKLEVNTEPNRPEYARQVGLEKAIGDMALFNSSPHSTIRVLDE
;
A
#
# COMPACT_ATOMS: atom_id res chain seq x y z
N MET A 1 -4.33 -16.39 11.60
CA MET A 1 -3.60 -15.62 10.56
C MET A 1 -2.94 -14.36 11.13
N ILE A 2 -3.66 -13.43 11.78
CA ILE A 2 -3.07 -12.20 12.37
C ILE A 2 -1.88 -12.48 13.29
N LYS A 3 -1.99 -13.43 14.24
CA LYS A 3 -0.90 -13.79 15.16
C LYS A 3 0.37 -14.30 14.45
N ALA A 4 0.21 -14.99 13.33
CA ALA A 4 1.37 -15.48 12.55
C ALA A 4 2.07 -14.32 11.84
N ALA A 5 1.31 -13.38 11.26
CA ALA A 5 1.87 -12.18 10.65
C ALA A 5 2.59 -11.29 11.68
N GLN A 6 2.01 -11.10 12.85
CA GLN A 6 2.65 -10.37 13.97
C GLN A 6 3.96 -11.02 14.39
N ARG A 7 3.99 -12.36 14.48
CA ARG A 7 5.21 -13.10 14.82
C ARG A 7 6.29 -12.91 13.76
N LEU A 8 5.95 -12.97 12.47
CA LEU A 8 6.91 -12.71 11.38
C LEU A 8 7.52 -11.29 11.47
N LEU A 9 6.71 -10.28 11.80
CA LEU A 9 7.19 -8.91 12.00
C LEU A 9 8.07 -8.76 13.25
N GLN A 10 7.83 -9.54 14.30
CA GLN A 10 8.70 -9.55 15.48
C GLN A 10 10.03 -10.24 15.18
N ASP A 11 9.97 -11.36 14.46
CA ASP A 11 11.14 -12.17 14.11
C ASP A 11 12.04 -11.46 13.07
N SER A 12 11.52 -10.49 12.31
CA SER A 12 12.32 -9.73 11.33
C SER A 12 13.28 -8.72 11.97
N GLY A 13 13.06 -8.32 13.23
CA GLY A 13 13.87 -7.31 13.92
C GLY A 13 13.69 -5.89 13.39
N GLU A 14 12.70 -5.65 12.53
CA GLU A 14 12.42 -4.33 11.95
C GLU A 14 11.83 -3.35 12.97
N ASP A 15 12.14 -2.06 12.79
CA ASP A 15 11.58 -0.99 13.62
C ASP A 15 10.15 -0.65 13.18
N LEU A 16 9.19 -1.35 13.78
CA LEU A 16 7.75 -1.16 13.53
C LEU A 16 7.22 0.19 14.05
N SER A 17 8.05 1.03 14.69
CA SER A 17 7.62 2.34 15.16
C SER A 17 7.51 3.37 14.02
N LYS A 18 8.21 3.13 12.90
CA LYS A 18 8.19 3.97 11.70
C LYS A 18 6.95 3.68 10.85
N PRO A 19 6.28 4.71 10.32
CA PRO A 19 5.17 4.51 9.41
C PRO A 19 5.66 3.98 8.05
N ILE A 20 4.92 3.02 7.51
CA ILE A 20 5.05 2.57 6.12
C ILE A 20 4.34 3.58 5.24
N LEU A 21 5.04 4.14 4.26
CA LEU A 21 4.50 5.03 3.26
C LEU A 21 3.76 4.22 2.18
N LEU A 22 2.43 4.23 2.25
CA LEU A 22 1.55 3.63 1.26
C LEU A 22 1.10 4.69 0.25
N ARG A 23 1.54 4.55 -1.00
CA ARG A 23 1.10 5.38 -2.12
C ARG A 23 -0.08 4.75 -2.85
N THR A 24 -1.03 5.56 -3.29
CA THR A 24 -2.23 5.11 -4.01
C THR A 24 -2.77 6.28 -4.86
N PRO A 25 -3.41 6.06 -6.02
CA PRO A 25 -4.05 7.17 -6.72
C PRO A 25 -5.24 7.67 -5.89
N ASN A 26 -5.75 8.87 -6.15
CA ASN A 26 -6.97 9.35 -5.50
C ASN A 26 -8.18 8.54 -6.00
N LEU A 27 -8.90 7.94 -5.05
CA LEU A 27 -9.96 6.96 -5.32
C LEU A 27 -11.36 7.57 -5.22
N HIS A 28 -11.48 8.87 -4.94
CA HIS A 28 -12.79 9.55 -4.82
C HIS A 28 -13.68 9.38 -6.05
N ALA A 29 -13.11 9.13 -7.23
CA ALA A 29 -13.87 8.92 -8.46
C ALA A 29 -14.43 7.49 -8.66
N ARG A 30 -14.01 6.48 -7.88
CA ARG A 30 -14.49 5.09 -8.01
C ARG A 30 -14.60 4.39 -6.65
N ALA A 31 -15.82 4.11 -6.22
CA ALA A 31 -16.13 3.44 -4.94
C ALA A 31 -15.31 2.16 -4.69
N SER A 32 -15.05 1.35 -5.73
CA SER A 32 -14.31 0.08 -5.64
C SER A 32 -12.83 0.25 -5.30
N GLY A 33 -12.21 1.35 -5.76
CA GLY A 33 -10.79 1.60 -5.50
C GLY A 33 -10.53 1.95 -4.04
N SER A 34 -11.43 2.73 -3.45
CA SER A 34 -11.39 3.13 -2.04
C SER A 34 -11.48 1.92 -1.12
N ALA A 35 -12.40 0.98 -1.40
CA ALA A 35 -12.62 -0.20 -0.57
C ALA A 35 -11.38 -1.10 -0.41
N ILE A 36 -10.63 -1.32 -1.49
CA ILE A 36 -9.41 -2.15 -1.44
C ILE A 36 -8.32 -1.45 -0.63
N THR A 37 -8.13 -0.15 -0.83
CA THR A 37 -7.13 0.63 -0.09
C THR A 37 -7.46 0.64 1.40
N SER A 38 -8.71 0.91 1.77
CA SER A 38 -9.14 0.85 3.17
C SER A 38 -8.95 -0.54 3.78
N PHE A 39 -9.32 -1.59 3.06
CA PHE A 39 -9.13 -2.97 3.53
C PHE A 39 -7.66 -3.31 3.79
N VAL A 40 -6.76 -2.91 2.89
CA VAL A 40 -5.32 -3.13 3.04
C VAL A 40 -4.78 -2.34 4.24
N VAL A 41 -5.12 -1.05 4.34
CA VAL A 41 -4.71 -0.18 5.46
C VAL A 41 -5.17 -0.77 6.79
N GLU A 42 -6.45 -1.12 6.92
CA GLU A 42 -7.00 -1.73 8.13
C GLU A 42 -6.31 -3.06 8.46
N SER A 43 -6.05 -3.90 7.45
CA SER A 43 -5.42 -5.21 7.65
C SER A 43 -3.97 -5.09 8.17
N LEU A 44 -3.21 -4.14 7.63
CA LEU A 44 -1.84 -3.86 8.05
C LEU A 44 -1.80 -3.19 9.45
N GLN A 45 -2.72 -2.29 9.74
CA GLN A 45 -2.86 -1.71 11.08
C GLN A 45 -3.20 -2.76 12.13
N ARG A 46 -4.04 -3.75 11.80
CA ARG A 46 -4.40 -4.86 12.72
C ARG A 46 -3.22 -5.74 13.11
N ILE A 47 -2.16 -5.78 12.32
CA ILE A 47 -0.92 -6.52 12.65
C ILE A 47 0.12 -5.63 13.33
N GLY A 48 -0.20 -4.36 13.63
CA GLY A 48 0.63 -3.45 14.42
C GLY A 48 1.49 -2.49 13.60
N LEU A 49 1.34 -2.45 12.26
CA LEU A 49 2.06 -1.53 11.41
C LEU A 49 1.40 -0.14 11.42
N LYS A 50 2.22 0.91 11.49
CA LYS A 50 1.77 2.27 11.25
C LYS A 50 1.84 2.56 9.76
N LEU A 51 0.88 3.33 9.24
CA LEU A 51 0.76 3.63 7.82
C LEU A 51 0.58 5.13 7.62
N GLU A 52 1.28 5.68 6.64
CA GLU A 52 1.03 6.99 6.08
C GLU A 52 0.51 6.81 4.65
N VAL A 53 -0.72 7.26 4.39
CA VAL A 53 -1.34 7.10 3.07
C VAL A 53 -1.13 8.38 2.26
N ASN A 54 -0.32 8.28 1.20
CA ASN A 54 -0.08 9.36 0.25
C ASN A 54 -0.95 9.14 -1.01
N THR A 55 -1.84 10.08 -1.29
CA THR A 55 -2.74 10.00 -2.44
C THR A 55 -2.30 10.92 -3.57
N GLU A 56 -2.22 10.39 -4.80
CA GLU A 56 -1.94 11.17 -6.01
C GLU A 56 -3.23 11.40 -6.81
N PRO A 57 -3.75 12.64 -6.91
CA PRO A 57 -4.98 12.93 -7.65
C PRO A 57 -4.91 12.64 -9.15
N ASN A 58 -3.74 12.76 -9.77
CA ASN A 58 -3.57 12.56 -11.19
C ASN A 58 -3.15 11.12 -11.49
N ARG A 59 -4.10 10.29 -11.95
CA ARG A 59 -3.84 8.85 -12.18
C ARG A 59 -2.79 8.55 -13.27
N PRO A 60 -2.77 9.22 -14.44
CA PRO A 60 -1.66 9.09 -15.38
C PRO A 60 -0.30 9.44 -14.77
N GLU A 61 -0.26 10.52 -13.99
CA GLU A 61 0.96 10.96 -13.32
C GLU A 61 1.40 9.95 -12.25
N TYR A 62 0.46 9.43 -11.46
CA TYR A 62 0.73 8.34 -10.52
C TYR A 62 1.32 7.10 -11.22
N ALA A 63 0.76 6.72 -12.37
CA ALA A 63 1.27 5.60 -13.16
C ALA A 63 2.70 5.86 -13.67
N ARG A 64 3.01 7.11 -14.04
CA ARG A 64 4.35 7.55 -14.43
C ARG A 64 5.32 7.50 -13.24
N GLN A 65 4.92 8.04 -12.10
CA GLN A 65 5.70 8.05 -10.86
C GLN A 65 6.04 6.62 -10.41
N VAL A 66 5.05 5.72 -10.36
CA VAL A 66 5.25 4.32 -9.95
C VAL A 66 6.03 3.53 -11.01
N GLY A 67 5.65 3.64 -12.28
CA GLY A 67 6.18 2.80 -13.35
C GLY A 67 7.57 3.22 -13.82
N LEU A 68 7.74 4.51 -14.11
CA LEU A 68 8.95 5.07 -14.71
C LEU A 68 9.90 5.63 -13.65
N GLU A 69 9.39 6.43 -12.72
CA GLU A 69 10.25 7.11 -11.71
C GLU A 69 10.54 6.25 -10.49
N LYS A 70 9.89 5.08 -10.37
CA LYS A 70 10.00 4.17 -9.21
C LYS A 70 9.69 4.84 -7.88
N ALA A 71 8.90 5.92 -7.89
CA ALA A 71 8.46 6.61 -6.70
C ALA A 71 7.31 5.84 -6.03
N ILE A 72 7.61 4.67 -5.45
CA ILE A 72 6.61 3.77 -4.87
C ILE A 72 6.39 3.95 -3.37
N GLY A 73 7.29 4.68 -2.69
CA GLY A 73 7.33 4.70 -1.22
C GLY A 73 7.79 3.33 -0.70
N ASP A 74 7.24 2.90 0.43
CA ASP A 74 7.42 1.52 0.92
C ASP A 74 6.43 0.57 0.25
N MET A 75 5.26 1.07 -0.16
CA MET A 75 4.23 0.27 -0.80
C MET A 75 3.39 1.13 -1.77
N ALA A 76 3.16 0.64 -2.98
CA ALA A 76 2.28 1.30 -3.95
C ALA A 76 1.07 0.41 -4.31
N LEU A 77 -0.14 0.95 -4.14
CA LEU A 77 -1.36 0.33 -4.64
C LEU A 77 -1.72 0.91 -6.01
N PHE A 78 -2.00 0.02 -6.96
CA PHE A 78 -2.43 0.39 -8.31
C PHE A 78 -3.75 -0.29 -8.65
N ASN A 79 -4.77 0.49 -8.96
CA ASN A 79 -6.05 -0.02 -9.45
C ASN A 79 -6.06 0.04 -10.98
N SER A 80 -5.40 -0.91 -11.65
CA SER A 80 -5.69 -1.23 -13.06
C SER A 80 -7.05 -1.94 -13.13
N SER A 81 -7.73 -1.90 -14.28
CA SER A 81 -9.02 -2.58 -14.48
C SER A 81 -8.93 -4.08 -14.13
N PRO A 82 -10.06 -4.81 -13.98
CA PRO A 82 -10.25 -5.94 -13.05
C PRO A 82 -9.42 -7.22 -13.26
N HIS A 83 -8.34 -7.17 -14.05
CA HIS A 83 -7.59 -8.34 -14.46
C HIS A 83 -6.11 -8.40 -14.04
N SER A 84 -5.48 -7.38 -13.43
CA SER A 84 -4.04 -7.44 -13.02
C SER A 84 -3.64 -6.20 -12.20
N THR A 85 -2.74 -6.14 -11.20
CA THR A 85 -1.96 -7.12 -10.42
C THR A 85 -1.47 -6.39 -9.16
N ILE A 86 -1.48 -7.06 -8.00
CA ILE A 86 -0.81 -6.63 -6.76
C ILE A 86 0.69 -6.83 -6.98
N ARG A 87 1.52 -5.78 -6.90
CA ARG A 87 2.99 -5.94 -6.82
C ARG A 87 3.41 -5.81 -5.36
N VAL A 88 3.93 -6.89 -4.82
CA VAL A 88 4.56 -6.96 -3.50
C VAL A 88 6.07 -6.74 -3.69
N LEU A 89 6.57 -5.72 -2.97
CA LEU A 89 7.93 -5.37 -2.50
C LEU A 89 9.18 -5.86 -3.27
N ASP A 90 10.09 -4.91 -3.52
CA ASP A 90 11.48 -5.14 -3.96
C ASP A 90 12.40 -5.24 -2.72
N GLU A 91 13.51 -5.99 -2.85
CA GLU A 91 14.49 -6.34 -1.79
C GLU A 91 15.34 -5.17 -1.27
#